data_AF-A0AAW2G7B8-F1
#
_entry.id   AF-A0AAW2G7B8-F1
#
_cell.length_a   1.000
_cell.length_b   1.000
_cell.length_c   1.000
_cell.angle_alpha   90.00
_cell.angle_beta   90.00
_cell.angle_gamma   90.00
#
_symmetry.space_group_name_H-M   'P 1'
#
loop_
_entity.id
_entity.type
_entity.pdbx_description
1 polymer ?
#
loop_
_entity_poly.entity_id
_entity_poly.type
_entity_poly.pdbx_seq_one_letter_code
_entity_poly.pdbx_strand_id
1 'polypeptide(L)'
;MHSVRPSVIIPIYKEPIPGWTDNINGPTGLLIGAGKGVIRTMYCNENGYADYLPVDIAVNGLLLAVWNYIYFKDYDKRVYNMTSSNEFKVTWREIIERGRKITEKIPLNGVVWYPGGSLKSSRLMHNICILLFHMIPAYIIDALLFLAGYKPIMCHVQRRINKGFEVFEYYANNQWDFENSYVEDLRARVNNVEYEKYQVHGNDLDIDAYFSDCIRAARIYVLKEPEHTLPAARRHLRVMYWVDVITKILFFLLIIYLLASWSETFRTLLTTGVTYISKLMNSS
;
A
#
# COMPACT_ATOMS: atom_id res chain seq x y z
N MET A 1 -29.36 17.73 14.90
CA MET A 1 -28.28 16.72 14.95
C MET A 1 -27.09 17.32 14.22
N HIS A 2 -26.00 17.62 14.95
CA HIS A 2 -24.72 18.00 14.35
C HIS A 2 -23.90 16.72 14.13
N SER A 3 -23.25 16.60 12.98
CA SER A 3 -22.52 15.39 12.57
C SER A 3 -21.16 15.78 12.04
N VAL A 4 -20.14 15.02 12.42
CA VAL A 4 -18.83 15.03 11.77
C VAL A 4 -18.76 13.82 10.86
N ARG A 5 -18.34 14.01 9.62
CA ARG A 5 -18.26 12.97 8.59
C ARG A 5 -16.83 12.89 8.07
N PRO A 6 -15.99 12.01 8.64
CA PRO A 6 -14.65 11.81 8.14
C PRO A 6 -14.65 11.01 6.84
N SER A 7 -13.61 11.22 6.04
CA SER A 7 -13.23 10.31 4.96
C SER A 7 -12.55 9.05 5.50
N VAL A 8 -11.76 8.35 4.68
CA VAL A 8 -11.10 7.10 5.08
C VAL A 8 -10.08 7.39 6.18
N ILE A 9 -10.36 6.88 7.38
CA ILE A 9 -9.47 7.07 8.53
C ILE A 9 -8.16 6.31 8.33
N ILE A 10 -7.04 7.01 8.52
CA ILE A 10 -5.67 6.48 8.47
C ILE A 10 -4.95 6.67 9.82
N PRO A 11 -3.79 6.02 10.03
CA PRO A 11 -3.07 6.09 11.29
C PRO A 11 -2.77 7.52 11.77
N ILE A 12 -2.47 7.65 13.06
CA ILE A 12 -2.19 8.94 13.71
C ILE A 12 -1.11 9.71 12.96
N TYR A 13 -1.33 11.01 12.75
CA TYR A 13 -0.29 11.89 12.21
C TYR A 13 0.71 12.31 13.30
N LYS A 14 0.25 12.96 14.37
CA LYS A 14 1.12 13.53 15.41
C LYS A 14 0.89 12.93 16.79
N GLU A 15 -0.34 12.96 17.30
CA GLU A 15 -0.60 12.65 18.71
C GLU A 15 -1.62 11.50 18.90
N PRO A 16 -1.46 10.67 19.94
CA PRO A 16 -0.33 10.64 20.90
C PRO A 16 0.92 9.92 20.37
N ILE A 17 0.80 9.09 19.33
CA ILE A 17 1.91 8.27 18.80
C ILE A 17 1.87 8.31 17.27
N PRO A 18 2.82 8.96 16.59
CA PRO A 18 2.87 9.02 15.13
C PRO A 18 2.83 7.64 14.48
N GLY A 19 2.01 7.52 13.44
CA GLY A 19 1.83 6.31 12.63
C GLY A 19 1.05 5.18 13.32
N TRP A 20 0.64 5.34 14.58
CA TRP A 20 -0.04 4.26 15.31
C TRP A 20 -1.46 4.02 14.82
N THR A 21 -1.84 2.74 14.80
CA THR A 21 -3.19 2.24 14.55
C THR A 21 -3.42 0.97 15.38
N ASP A 22 -4.66 0.69 15.73
CA ASP A 22 -5.06 -0.46 16.54
C ASP A 22 -5.26 -1.75 15.71
N ASN A 23 -5.33 -1.64 14.37
CA ASN A 23 -5.73 -2.76 13.53
C ASN A 23 -5.04 -2.81 12.15
N ILE A 24 -5.23 -3.94 11.45
CA ILE A 24 -4.71 -4.23 10.10
C ILE A 24 -5.78 -3.90 9.03
N ASN A 25 -6.85 -3.20 9.38
CA ASN A 25 -7.93 -2.95 8.44
C ASN A 25 -7.57 -1.81 7.47
N GLY A 26 -8.18 -1.86 6.29
CA GLY A 26 -8.05 -0.80 5.29
C GLY A 26 -6.60 -0.57 4.82
N PRO A 27 -6.12 0.69 4.78
CA PRO A 27 -4.80 1.04 4.25
C PRO A 27 -3.62 0.34 4.93
N THR A 28 -3.68 0.13 6.25
CA THR A 28 -2.60 -0.54 7.00
C THR A 28 -2.39 -1.98 6.54
N GLY A 29 -3.48 -2.72 6.31
CA GLY A 29 -3.41 -4.10 5.82
C GLY A 29 -2.85 -4.19 4.40
N LEU A 30 -3.21 -3.24 3.56
CA LEU A 30 -2.67 -3.13 2.20
C LEU A 30 -1.16 -2.87 2.23
N LEU A 31 -0.70 -1.93 3.06
CA LEU A 31 0.73 -1.63 3.24
C LEU A 31 1.51 -2.84 3.76
N ILE A 32 1.00 -3.53 4.79
CA ILE A 32 1.64 -4.73 5.35
C ILE A 32 1.65 -5.87 4.31
N GLY A 33 0.54 -6.10 3.62
CA GLY A 33 0.42 -7.15 2.60
C GLY A 33 1.36 -6.92 1.42
N ALA A 34 1.47 -5.68 0.95
CA ALA A 34 2.42 -5.28 -0.09
C ALA A 34 3.88 -5.39 0.40
N GLY A 35 4.16 -4.90 1.62
CA GLY A 35 5.49 -4.93 2.24
C GLY A 35 6.00 -6.33 2.56
N LYS A 36 5.12 -7.30 2.83
CA LYS A 36 5.47 -8.73 2.95
C LYS A 36 5.52 -9.46 1.61
N GLY A 37 5.22 -8.79 0.51
CA GLY A 37 5.21 -9.36 -0.85
C GLY A 37 4.06 -10.33 -1.12
N VAL A 38 3.05 -10.37 -0.25
CA VAL A 38 1.86 -11.20 -0.41
C VAL A 38 0.90 -10.56 -1.41
N ILE A 39 0.82 -9.23 -1.40
CA ILE A 39 0.07 -8.44 -2.38
C ILE A 39 1.01 -7.99 -3.51
N ARG A 40 0.79 -8.58 -4.67
CA ARG A 40 1.59 -8.36 -5.91
C ARG A 40 0.83 -7.66 -7.04
N THR A 41 -0.48 -7.50 -6.94
CA THR A 41 -1.29 -6.80 -7.94
C THR A 41 -2.52 -6.20 -7.30
N MET A 42 -3.01 -5.10 -7.87
CA MET A 42 -4.25 -4.44 -7.47
C MET A 42 -4.88 -3.78 -8.70
N TYR A 43 -6.20 -3.86 -8.81
CA TYR A 43 -6.96 -3.22 -9.87
C TYR A 43 -7.36 -1.80 -9.45
N CYS A 44 -6.66 -0.80 -9.97
CA CYS A 44 -7.05 0.59 -9.81
C CYS A 44 -6.47 1.48 -10.92
N ASN A 45 -7.10 2.63 -11.15
CA ASN A 45 -6.51 3.70 -11.95
C ASN A 45 -5.31 4.30 -11.20
N GLU A 46 -4.09 4.14 -11.70
CA GLU A 46 -2.87 4.58 -11.01
C GLU A 46 -2.76 6.10 -10.77
N ASN A 47 -3.44 6.89 -11.62
CA ASN A 47 -3.54 8.34 -11.49
C ASN A 47 -4.71 8.78 -10.58
N GLY A 48 -5.52 7.81 -10.14
CA GLY A 48 -6.52 8.01 -9.11
C GLY A 48 -5.88 8.35 -7.76
N TYR A 49 -6.68 8.92 -6.87
CA TYR A 49 -6.34 9.18 -5.47
C TYR A 49 -7.57 8.86 -4.63
N ALA A 50 -7.36 8.67 -3.34
CA ALA A 50 -8.44 8.57 -2.37
C ALA A 50 -8.28 9.66 -1.30
N ASP A 51 -9.40 10.00 -0.68
CA ASP A 51 -9.44 10.94 0.44
C ASP A 51 -9.18 10.20 1.74
N TYR A 52 -8.19 10.67 2.50
CA TYR A 52 -7.79 10.06 3.75
C TYR A 52 -7.60 11.09 4.84
N LEU A 53 -7.96 10.72 6.06
CA LEU A 53 -7.88 11.59 7.21
C LEU A 53 -7.19 10.88 8.39
N PRO A 54 -6.05 11.39 8.88
CA PRO A 54 -5.46 10.90 10.13
C PRO A 54 -6.47 10.95 11.27
N VAL A 55 -6.50 9.90 12.09
CA VAL A 55 -7.50 9.76 13.16
C VAL A 55 -7.43 10.89 14.19
N ASP A 56 -6.24 11.41 14.50
CA ASP A 56 -6.02 12.53 15.42
C ASP A 56 -6.59 13.85 14.88
N ILE A 57 -6.43 14.10 13.57
CA ILE A 57 -7.08 15.23 12.89
C ILE A 57 -8.61 15.10 12.95
N ALA A 58 -9.14 13.89 12.75
CA ALA A 58 -10.59 13.62 12.85
C ALA A 58 -11.14 13.93 14.25
N VAL A 59 -10.42 13.49 15.29
CA VAL A 59 -10.78 13.74 16.69
C VAL A 59 -10.71 15.24 17.01
N ASN A 60 -9.66 15.94 16.58
CA ASN A 60 -9.52 17.39 16.77
C ASN A 60 -10.67 18.16 16.11
N GLY A 61 -11.03 17.80 14.87
CA GLY A 61 -12.18 18.39 14.19
C GLY A 61 -13.51 18.17 14.93
N LEU A 62 -13.71 16.99 15.52
CA LEU A 62 -14.87 16.72 16.36
C LEU A 62 -14.90 17.60 17.61
N LEU A 63 -13.77 17.75 18.31
CA LEU A 63 -13.68 18.60 19.49
C LEU A 63 -14.00 20.06 19.14
N LEU A 64 -13.42 20.57 18.05
CA LEU A 64 -13.69 21.93 17.61
C LEU A 64 -15.15 22.12 17.15
N ALA A 65 -15.75 21.14 16.49
CA ALA A 65 -17.17 21.20 16.09
C ALA A 65 -18.09 21.30 17.32
N VAL A 66 -17.81 20.53 18.37
CA VAL A 66 -18.53 20.60 19.66
C VAL A 66 -18.31 21.95 20.33
N TRP A 67 -17.07 22.45 20.36
CA TRP A 67 -16.76 23.78 20.88
C TRP A 67 -17.53 24.87 20.13
N ASN A 68 -17.57 24.81 18.80
CA ASN A 68 -18.31 25.77 17.98
C ASN A 68 -19.82 25.76 18.27
N TYR A 69 -20.39 24.56 18.46
CA TYR A 69 -21.79 24.40 18.83
C TYR A 69 -22.12 25.01 20.19
N ILE A 70 -21.28 24.77 21.21
CA ILE A 70 -21.55 25.21 22.59
C ILE A 70 -21.23 26.69 22.78
N TYR A 71 -20.06 27.14 22.33
CA TYR A 71 -19.53 28.47 22.61
C TYR A 71 -20.12 29.54 21.69
N PHE A 72 -20.05 29.31 20.38
CA PHE A 72 -20.59 30.26 19.39
C PHE A 72 -22.08 30.08 19.15
N LYS A 73 -22.69 29.01 19.67
CA LYS A 73 -24.12 28.70 19.46
C LYS A 73 -24.48 28.62 17.97
N ASP A 74 -23.54 28.18 17.16
CA ASP A 74 -23.68 28.08 15.70
C ASP A 74 -24.41 26.78 15.37
N TYR A 75 -25.74 26.88 15.29
CA TYR A 75 -26.65 25.74 15.10
C TYR A 75 -26.97 25.47 13.63
N ASP A 76 -26.56 26.36 12.73
CA ASP A 76 -26.83 26.25 11.30
C ASP A 76 -25.87 25.26 10.64
N LYS A 77 -24.61 25.19 11.11
CA LYS A 77 -23.59 24.26 10.60
C LYS A 77 -23.79 22.84 11.12
N ARG A 78 -24.62 22.07 10.43
CA ARG A 78 -25.03 20.72 10.88
C ARG A 78 -24.07 19.60 10.50
N VAL A 79 -23.32 19.71 9.41
CA VAL A 79 -22.49 18.60 8.90
C VAL A 79 -21.08 19.09 8.56
N TYR A 80 -20.09 18.63 9.32
CA TYR A 80 -18.68 18.90 9.07
C TYR A 80 -18.07 17.73 8.29
N ASN A 81 -17.86 17.92 6.98
CA ASN A 81 -17.13 16.95 6.17
C ASN A 81 -15.63 17.14 6.43
N MET A 82 -15.01 16.12 7.04
CA MET A 82 -13.59 16.12 7.37
C MET A 82 -12.86 15.33 6.28
N THR A 83 -12.41 16.04 5.25
CA THR A 83 -11.86 15.48 4.02
C THR A 83 -10.56 16.19 3.66
N SER A 84 -9.62 15.46 3.07
CA SER A 84 -8.31 15.98 2.68
C SER A 84 -8.23 16.41 1.21
N SER A 85 -9.23 16.10 0.39
CA SER A 85 -9.19 16.26 -1.07
C SER A 85 -8.86 17.68 -1.51
N ASN A 86 -9.33 18.70 -0.78
CA ASN A 86 -9.05 20.10 -1.10
C ASN A 86 -7.69 20.58 -0.59
N GLU A 87 -7.00 19.78 0.22
CA GLU A 87 -5.72 20.13 0.85
C GLU A 87 -4.55 19.41 0.17
N PHE A 88 -4.63 18.08 0.06
CA PHE A 88 -3.59 17.28 -0.59
C PHE A 88 -4.19 16.06 -1.28
N LYS A 89 -3.62 15.73 -2.45
CA LYS A 89 -4.01 14.56 -3.25
C LYS A 89 -2.75 13.74 -3.56
N VAL A 90 -2.70 12.51 -3.05
CA VAL A 90 -1.60 11.57 -3.31
C VAL A 90 -2.11 10.45 -4.20
N THR A 91 -1.53 10.31 -5.39
CA THR A 91 -1.96 9.28 -6.34
C THR A 91 -1.57 7.87 -5.90
N TRP A 92 -2.26 6.85 -6.40
CA TRP A 92 -1.91 5.45 -6.10
C TRP A 92 -0.49 5.10 -6.56
N ARG A 93 -0.07 5.63 -7.71
CA ARG A 93 1.30 5.49 -8.22
C ARG A 93 2.32 6.02 -7.21
N GLU A 94 2.06 7.22 -6.71
CA GLU A 94 2.87 7.90 -5.71
C GLU A 94 2.97 7.16 -4.38
N ILE A 95 1.86 6.58 -3.91
CA ILE A 95 1.83 5.74 -2.70
C ILE A 95 2.75 4.52 -2.89
N ILE A 96 2.71 3.86 -4.05
CA ILE A 96 3.54 2.69 -4.32
C ILE A 96 5.02 3.06 -4.40
N GLU A 97 5.34 4.16 -5.07
CA GLU A 97 6.73 4.61 -5.25
C GLU A 97 7.37 4.97 -3.90
N ARG A 98 6.64 5.69 -3.04
CA ARG A 98 7.05 5.97 -1.66
C ARG A 98 7.16 4.69 -0.84
N GLY A 99 6.15 3.82 -0.93
CA GLY A 99 6.12 2.53 -0.24
C GLY A 99 7.32 1.64 -0.57
N ARG A 100 7.78 1.62 -1.84
CA ARG A 100 8.99 0.89 -2.25
C ARG A 100 10.24 1.44 -1.56
N LYS A 101 10.47 2.76 -1.62
CA LYS A 101 11.61 3.42 -0.96
C LYS A 101 11.62 3.17 0.55
N ILE A 102 10.44 3.20 1.18
CA ILE A 102 10.30 2.98 2.61
C ILE A 102 10.55 1.51 2.96
N THR A 103 10.04 0.57 2.17
CA THR A 103 10.21 -0.88 2.41
C THR A 103 11.67 -1.33 2.29
N GLU A 104 12.46 -0.68 1.44
CA GLU A 104 13.91 -0.92 1.37
C GLU A 104 14.63 -0.50 2.66
N LYS A 105 14.21 0.62 3.27
CA LYS A 105 14.81 1.16 4.50
C LYS A 105 14.29 0.45 5.75
N ILE A 106 12.98 0.17 5.78
CA ILE A 106 12.22 -0.36 6.91
C ILE A 106 11.43 -1.62 6.47
N PRO A 107 12.11 -2.70 6.06
CA PRO A 107 11.41 -3.92 5.63
C PRO A 107 10.67 -4.57 6.79
N LEU A 108 9.66 -5.38 6.49
CA LEU A 108 8.94 -6.21 7.46
C LEU A 108 9.67 -7.55 7.67
N ASN A 109 9.45 -8.22 8.81
CA ASN A 109 9.89 -9.61 8.97
C ASN A 109 8.99 -10.56 8.17
N GLY A 110 9.46 -11.77 7.88
CA GLY A 110 8.64 -12.80 7.21
C GLY A 110 8.11 -12.38 5.84
N VAL A 111 8.92 -11.65 5.07
CA VAL A 111 8.62 -11.31 3.68
C VAL A 111 8.55 -12.60 2.87
N VAL A 112 7.40 -12.90 2.26
CA VAL A 112 7.22 -14.15 1.49
C VAL A 112 7.85 -14.04 0.10
N TRP A 113 7.85 -12.83 -0.46
CA TRP A 113 8.44 -12.54 -1.75
C TRP A 113 8.95 -11.10 -1.78
N TYR A 114 9.94 -10.78 -2.62
CA TYR A 114 10.42 -9.41 -2.71
C TYR A 114 9.27 -8.44 -3.08
N PRO A 115 9.08 -7.34 -2.34
CA PRO A 115 8.04 -6.35 -2.62
C PRO A 115 8.25 -5.71 -4.01
N GLY A 116 7.27 -5.83 -4.89
CA GLY A 116 7.43 -5.42 -6.30
C GLY A 116 6.15 -5.55 -7.12
N GLY A 117 4.99 -5.48 -6.47
CA GLY A 117 3.70 -5.52 -7.14
C GLY A 117 3.43 -4.31 -8.04
N SER A 118 2.38 -4.40 -8.85
CA SER A 118 1.97 -3.33 -9.78
C SER A 118 0.46 -3.14 -9.84
N LEU A 119 0.05 -1.90 -10.14
CA LEU A 119 -1.34 -1.55 -10.42
C LEU A 119 -1.72 -1.99 -11.82
N LYS A 120 -2.98 -2.34 -12.03
CA LYS A 120 -3.54 -2.72 -13.33
C LYS A 120 -4.81 -1.91 -13.60
N SER A 121 -4.85 -1.28 -14.77
CA SER A 121 -6.05 -0.59 -15.29
C SER A 121 -7.03 -1.54 -15.99
N SER A 122 -6.62 -2.77 -16.30
CA SER A 122 -7.47 -3.81 -16.88
C SER A 122 -7.81 -4.87 -15.84
N ARG A 123 -9.11 -5.13 -15.68
CA ARG A 123 -9.64 -6.18 -14.80
C ARG A 123 -9.12 -7.56 -15.19
N LEU A 124 -9.12 -7.86 -16.49
CA LEU A 124 -8.66 -9.14 -17.01
C LEU A 124 -7.19 -9.36 -16.66
N MET A 125 -6.35 -8.35 -16.88
CA MET A 125 -4.92 -8.41 -16.54
C MET A 125 -4.70 -8.59 -15.03
N HIS A 126 -5.49 -7.89 -14.20
CA HIS A 126 -5.45 -8.08 -12.75
C HIS A 126 -5.80 -9.51 -12.35
N ASN A 127 -6.87 -10.09 -12.89
CA ASN A 127 -7.29 -11.46 -12.58
C ASN A 127 -6.25 -12.50 -13.00
N ILE A 128 -5.62 -12.32 -14.17
CA ILE A 128 -4.49 -13.14 -14.61
C ILE A 128 -3.34 -13.02 -13.60
N CYS A 129 -3.01 -11.80 -13.16
CA CYS A 129 -1.96 -11.58 -12.16
C CYS A 129 -2.30 -12.16 -10.78
N ILE A 130 -3.56 -12.12 -10.33
CA ILE A 130 -4.01 -12.81 -9.11
C ILE A 130 -3.77 -14.31 -9.25
N LEU A 131 -4.17 -14.91 -10.35
CA LEU A 131 -3.98 -16.34 -10.56
C LEU A 131 -2.50 -16.73 -10.51
N LEU A 132 -1.65 -16.01 -11.26
CA LEU A 132 -0.23 -16.31 -11.42
C LEU A 132 0.61 -15.96 -10.19
N PHE A 133 0.36 -14.83 -9.53
CA PHE A 133 1.24 -14.30 -8.50
C PHE A 133 0.68 -14.41 -7.08
N HIS A 134 -0.62 -14.68 -6.91
CA HIS A 134 -1.23 -14.88 -5.59
C HIS A 134 -1.66 -16.34 -5.40
N MET A 135 -2.54 -16.85 -6.26
CA MET A 135 -3.23 -18.14 -6.04
C MET A 135 -2.35 -19.35 -6.29
N ILE A 136 -1.69 -19.44 -7.47
CA ILE A 136 -0.79 -20.57 -7.78
C ILE A 136 0.34 -20.67 -6.72
N PRO A 137 1.07 -19.58 -6.39
CA PRO A 137 2.07 -19.63 -5.32
C PRO A 137 1.48 -20.03 -3.96
N ALA A 138 0.27 -19.57 -3.63
CA ALA A 138 -0.37 -19.93 -2.37
C ALA A 138 -0.65 -21.43 -2.26
N TYR A 139 -1.17 -22.06 -3.33
CA TYR A 139 -1.40 -23.51 -3.35
C TYR A 139 -0.09 -24.30 -3.25
N ILE A 140 0.97 -23.85 -3.93
CA ILE A 140 2.29 -24.49 -3.86
C ILE A 140 2.83 -24.41 -2.43
N ILE A 141 2.80 -23.22 -1.81
CA ILE A 141 3.27 -23.01 -0.43
C ILE A 141 2.47 -23.88 0.54
N ASP A 142 1.14 -23.89 0.41
CA ASP A 142 0.28 -24.68 1.30
C ASP A 142 0.47 -26.19 1.13
N ALA A 143 0.72 -26.67 -0.10
CA ALA A 143 1.07 -28.07 -0.34
C ALA A 143 2.41 -28.43 0.32
N LEU A 144 3.43 -27.56 0.20
CA LEU A 144 4.73 -27.77 0.85
C LEU A 144 4.62 -27.77 2.37
N LEU A 145 3.85 -26.84 2.95
CA LEU A 145 3.57 -26.80 4.39
C LEU A 145 2.88 -28.09 4.84
N PHE A 146 1.85 -28.53 4.12
CA PHE A 146 1.15 -29.77 4.41
C PHE A 146 2.07 -30.99 4.39
N LEU A 147 2.90 -31.12 3.34
CA LEU A 147 3.87 -32.21 3.21
C LEU A 147 4.94 -32.18 4.31
N ALA A 148 5.31 -31.00 4.80
CA ALA A 148 6.22 -30.81 5.92
C ALA A 148 5.54 -30.95 7.31
N GLY A 149 4.25 -31.32 7.36
CA GLY A 149 3.50 -31.52 8.60
C GLY A 149 3.00 -30.23 9.27
N TYR A 150 3.14 -29.08 8.60
CA TYR A 150 2.64 -27.79 9.06
C TYR A 150 1.22 -27.52 8.56
N LYS A 151 0.49 -26.68 9.29
CA LYS A 151 -0.85 -26.24 8.90
C LYS A 151 -0.77 -25.31 7.66
N PRO A 152 -1.51 -25.60 6.57
CA PRO A 152 -1.68 -24.68 5.45
C PRO A 152 -2.32 -23.35 5.88
N ILE A 153 -1.81 -22.22 5.38
CA ILE A 153 -2.27 -20.87 5.77
C ILE A 153 -2.39 -19.90 4.59
N MET A 154 -1.66 -20.10 3.51
CA MET A 154 -1.46 -19.12 2.45
C MET A 154 -2.73 -18.91 1.61
N CYS A 155 -3.47 -19.97 1.28
CA CYS A 155 -4.75 -19.85 0.60
C CYS A 155 -5.80 -19.15 1.48
N HIS A 156 -5.72 -19.27 2.81
CA HIS A 156 -6.58 -18.50 3.71
C HIS A 156 -6.22 -17.01 3.69
N VAL A 157 -4.92 -16.69 3.72
CA VAL A 157 -4.44 -15.30 3.61
C VAL A 157 -4.89 -14.67 2.29
N GLN A 158 -4.71 -15.36 1.16
CA GLN A 158 -5.14 -14.82 -0.15
C GLN A 158 -6.65 -14.61 -0.26
N ARG A 159 -7.47 -15.49 0.34
CA ARG A 159 -8.93 -15.26 0.41
C ARG A 159 -9.30 -14.00 1.17
N ARG A 160 -8.59 -13.69 2.27
CA ARG A 160 -8.83 -12.44 3.03
C ARG A 160 -8.42 -11.21 2.23
N ILE A 161 -7.31 -11.30 1.50
CA ILE A 161 -6.84 -10.23 0.61
C ILE A 161 -7.85 -9.97 -0.52
N ASN A 162 -8.34 -11.01 -1.19
CA ASN A 162 -9.33 -10.86 -2.27
C ASN A 162 -10.63 -10.21 -1.78
N LYS A 163 -11.14 -10.60 -0.60
CA LYS A 163 -12.29 -9.93 0.03
C LYS A 163 -12.00 -8.45 0.32
N GLY A 164 -10.78 -8.14 0.77
CA GLY A 164 -10.33 -6.77 0.96
C GLY A 164 -10.35 -5.96 -0.34
N PHE A 165 -9.90 -6.56 -1.45
CA PHE A 165 -9.96 -5.93 -2.77
C PHE A 165 -11.38 -5.66 -3.24
N GLU A 166 -12.31 -6.60 -3.07
CA GLU A 166 -13.72 -6.41 -3.45
C GLU A 166 -14.33 -5.16 -2.80
N VAL A 167 -14.02 -4.92 -1.52
CA VAL A 167 -14.47 -3.73 -0.80
C VAL A 167 -13.70 -2.49 -1.25
N PHE A 168 -12.38 -2.58 -1.35
CA PHE A 168 -11.51 -1.45 -1.63
C PHE A 168 -11.66 -0.90 -3.05
N GLU A 169 -12.00 -1.77 -4.00
CA GLU A 169 -12.02 -1.41 -5.41
C GLU A 169 -12.94 -0.25 -5.75
N TYR A 170 -14.14 -0.22 -5.15
CA TYR A 170 -15.08 0.88 -5.34
C TYR A 170 -14.46 2.21 -4.93
N TYR A 171 -13.76 2.24 -3.79
CA TYR A 171 -13.08 3.43 -3.29
C TYR A 171 -11.81 3.77 -4.09
N ALA A 172 -11.13 2.76 -4.63
CA ALA A 172 -9.89 2.94 -5.38
C ALA A 172 -10.11 3.53 -6.78
N ASN A 173 -11.27 3.26 -7.38
CA ASN A 173 -11.58 3.62 -8.77
C ASN A 173 -12.58 4.76 -8.93
N ASN A 174 -13.19 5.23 -7.84
CA ASN A 174 -14.06 6.39 -7.86
C ASN A 174 -13.44 7.51 -7.02
N GLN A 175 -13.60 8.74 -7.49
CA GLN A 175 -13.10 9.93 -6.81
C GLN A 175 -14.29 10.76 -6.34
N TRP A 176 -14.17 11.31 -5.13
CA TRP A 176 -15.16 12.19 -4.56
C TRP A 176 -14.45 13.40 -4.00
N ASP A 177 -14.79 14.57 -4.52
CA ASP A 177 -14.42 15.84 -3.92
C ASP A 177 -15.58 16.27 -3.04
N PHE A 178 -15.30 16.44 -1.74
CA PHE A 178 -16.29 16.90 -0.78
C PHE A 178 -16.04 18.36 -0.41
N GLU A 179 -17.12 19.13 -0.30
CA GLU A 179 -17.05 20.47 0.25
C GLU A 179 -16.81 20.41 1.76
N ASN A 180 -15.78 21.11 2.23
CA ASN A 180 -15.36 21.18 3.63
C ASN A 180 -15.32 22.63 4.18
N SER A 181 -16.07 23.55 3.57
CA SER A 181 -16.14 24.98 3.93
C SER A 181 -16.41 25.23 5.42
N TYR A 182 -17.24 24.41 6.07
CA TYR A 182 -17.52 24.54 7.50
C TYR A 182 -16.31 24.21 8.39
N VAL A 183 -15.41 23.34 7.93
CA VAL A 183 -14.15 23.05 8.62
C VAL A 183 -13.17 24.20 8.45
N GLU A 184 -13.10 24.80 7.26
CA GLU A 184 -12.29 25.99 7.00
C GLU A 184 -12.71 27.18 7.87
N ASP A 185 -14.00 27.46 7.94
CA ASP A 185 -14.56 28.49 8.81
C ASP A 185 -14.20 28.26 10.28
N LEU A 186 -14.20 27.00 10.69
CA LEU A 186 -13.93 26.60 12.06
C LEU A 186 -12.45 26.74 12.41
N ARG A 187 -11.55 26.42 11.47
CA ARG A 187 -10.10 26.72 11.59
C ARG A 187 -9.83 28.23 11.68
N ALA A 188 -10.60 29.05 10.98
CA ALA A 188 -10.45 30.50 11.02
C ALA A 188 -10.91 31.13 12.36
N ARG A 189 -11.72 30.42 13.15
CA ARG A 189 -12.23 30.91 14.46
C ARG A 189 -11.30 30.59 15.63
N VAL A 190 -10.39 29.63 15.48
CA VAL A 190 -9.50 29.23 16.57
C VAL A 190 -8.35 30.23 16.70
N ASN A 191 -7.93 30.50 17.94
CA ASN A 191 -6.73 31.31 18.18
C ASN A 191 -5.44 30.51 17.89
N ASN A 192 -4.29 31.18 17.82
CA ASN A 192 -3.01 30.55 17.48
C ASN A 192 -2.63 29.37 18.40
N VAL A 193 -2.90 29.48 19.70
CA VAL A 193 -2.54 28.42 20.67
C VAL A 193 -3.33 27.15 20.40
N GLU A 194 -4.63 27.27 20.16
CA GLU A 194 -5.48 26.12 19.89
C GLU A 194 -5.38 25.63 18.45
N TYR A 195 -5.02 26.52 17.52
CA TYR A 195 -4.69 26.14 16.14
C TYR A 195 -3.49 25.18 16.10
N GLU A 196 -2.46 25.43 16.92
CA GLU A 196 -1.29 24.55 17.04
C GLU A 196 -1.60 23.25 17.79
N LYS A 197 -2.39 23.31 18.87
CA LYS A 197 -2.73 22.13 19.69
C LYS A 197 -3.72 21.20 19.02
N TYR A 198 -4.81 21.76 18.49
CA TYR A 198 -5.88 21.01 17.82
C TYR A 198 -5.67 21.09 16.31
N GLN A 199 -4.61 20.45 15.83
CA GLN A 199 -4.31 20.46 14.41
C GLN A 199 -5.45 19.79 13.62
N VAL A 200 -6.08 20.57 12.75
CA VAL A 200 -7.17 20.10 11.87
C VAL A 200 -6.78 20.14 10.39
N HIS A 201 -5.60 20.65 10.03
CA HIS A 201 -5.14 20.78 8.64
C HIS A 201 -3.92 19.89 8.33
N GLY A 202 -3.77 19.55 7.05
CA GLY A 202 -2.63 18.80 6.51
C GLY A 202 -1.47 19.65 5.98
N ASN A 203 -1.52 20.98 6.11
CA ASN A 203 -0.54 21.88 5.45
C ASN A 203 0.94 21.55 5.72
N ASP A 204 1.27 21.10 6.93
CA ASP A 204 2.65 20.81 7.35
C ASP A 204 2.98 19.31 7.27
N LEU A 205 2.13 18.51 6.59
CA LEU A 205 2.28 17.07 6.50
C LEU A 205 3.44 16.71 5.55
N ASP A 206 4.57 16.29 6.12
CA ASP A 206 5.57 15.54 5.38
C ASP A 206 5.05 14.11 5.14
N ILE A 207 4.61 13.86 3.92
CA ILE A 207 4.05 12.58 3.49
C ILE A 207 5.08 11.45 3.66
N ASP A 208 6.35 11.67 3.31
CA ASP A 208 7.37 10.61 3.36
C ASP A 208 7.72 10.24 4.81
N ALA A 209 7.80 11.25 5.69
CA ALA A 209 7.95 11.03 7.13
C ALA A 209 6.74 10.29 7.71
N TYR A 210 5.53 10.72 7.37
CA TYR A 210 4.29 10.09 7.84
C TYR A 210 4.18 8.62 7.44
N PHE A 211 4.44 8.26 6.18
CA PHE A 211 4.44 6.86 5.75
C PHE A 211 5.55 6.04 6.45
N SER A 212 6.70 6.66 6.75
CA SER A 212 7.79 6.02 7.48
C SER A 212 7.42 5.73 8.94
N ASP A 213 6.71 6.65 9.59
CA ASP A 213 6.20 6.44 10.95
C ASP A 213 5.09 5.39 10.96
N CYS A 214 4.19 5.40 9.97
CA CYS A 214 3.17 4.37 9.82
C CYS A 214 3.77 2.96 9.72
N ILE A 215 4.80 2.75 8.88
CA ILE A 215 5.41 1.41 8.75
C ILE A 215 6.16 1.02 10.02
N ARG A 216 6.81 1.96 10.70
CA ARG A 216 7.53 1.71 11.95
C ARG A 216 6.56 1.32 13.06
N ALA A 217 5.47 2.07 13.20
CA ALA A 217 4.40 1.78 14.14
C ALA A 217 3.72 0.44 13.81
N ALA A 218 3.46 0.13 12.54
CA ALA A 218 2.95 -1.17 12.13
C ALA A 218 3.90 -2.32 12.52
N ARG A 219 5.22 -2.15 12.36
CA ARG A 219 6.20 -3.14 12.83
C ARG A 219 6.08 -3.39 14.33
N ILE A 220 6.15 -2.33 15.13
CA ILE A 220 6.23 -2.44 16.59
C ILE A 220 4.88 -2.89 17.18
N TYR A 221 3.80 -2.19 16.86
CA TYR A 221 2.54 -2.31 17.57
C TYR A 221 1.61 -3.36 16.98
N VAL A 222 1.62 -3.54 15.66
CA VAL A 222 0.72 -4.46 14.96
C VAL A 222 1.38 -5.82 14.73
N LEU A 223 2.59 -5.83 14.16
CA LEU A 223 3.31 -7.05 13.82
C LEU A 223 4.16 -7.61 14.96
N LYS A 224 4.32 -6.84 16.05
CA LYS A 224 5.15 -7.21 17.21
C LYS A 224 6.59 -7.52 16.81
N GLU A 225 7.14 -6.70 15.92
CA GLU A 225 8.51 -6.76 15.39
C GLU A 225 9.34 -5.60 15.99
N PRO A 226 10.06 -5.80 17.11
CA PRO A 226 10.80 -4.73 17.76
C PRO A 226 11.96 -4.21 16.90
N GLU A 227 12.44 -2.99 17.19
CA GLU A 227 13.47 -2.30 16.41
C GLU A 227 14.76 -3.10 16.21
N HIS A 228 15.19 -3.87 17.23
CA HIS A 228 16.40 -4.68 17.14
C HIS A 228 16.32 -5.78 16.06
N THR A 229 15.13 -6.13 15.56
CA THR A 229 14.94 -7.11 14.48
C THR A 229 15.19 -6.53 13.08
N LEU A 230 15.23 -5.19 12.95
CA LEU A 230 15.35 -4.50 11.66
C LEU A 230 16.61 -4.91 10.84
N PRO A 231 17.80 -5.09 11.44
CA PRO A 231 18.97 -5.57 10.70
C PRO A 231 18.79 -6.99 10.11
N ALA A 232 18.05 -7.86 10.79
CA ALA A 232 17.72 -9.19 10.28
C ALA A 232 16.69 -9.10 9.15
N ALA A 233 15.67 -8.26 9.30
CA ALA A 233 14.67 -7.97 8.26
C ALA A 233 15.34 -7.49 6.95
N ARG A 234 16.31 -6.57 7.05
CA ARG A 234 17.09 -6.07 5.90
C ARG A 234 17.91 -7.17 5.21
N ARG A 235 18.54 -8.06 5.99
CA ARG A 235 19.26 -9.21 5.43
C ARG A 235 18.31 -10.13 4.67
N HIS A 236 17.17 -10.45 5.28
CA HIS A 236 16.14 -11.28 4.66
C HIS A 236 15.59 -10.66 3.37
N LEU A 237 15.31 -9.35 3.36
CA LEU A 237 14.85 -8.63 2.17
C LEU A 237 15.87 -8.73 1.02
N ARG A 238 17.17 -8.60 1.30
CA ARG A 238 18.24 -8.76 0.29
C ARG A 238 18.28 -10.16 -0.29
N VAL A 239 18.05 -11.20 0.52
CA VAL A 239 17.93 -12.57 0.01
C VAL A 239 16.72 -12.68 -0.91
N MET A 240 15.56 -12.19 -0.47
CA MET A 240 14.34 -12.21 -1.28
C MET A 240 14.47 -11.45 -2.59
N TYR A 241 15.25 -10.35 -2.61
CA TYR A 241 15.58 -9.64 -3.84
C TYR A 241 16.27 -10.55 -4.86
N TRP A 242 17.32 -11.27 -4.46
CA TRP A 242 18.01 -12.19 -5.35
C TRP A 242 17.14 -13.38 -5.74
N VAL A 243 16.30 -13.89 -4.84
CA VAL A 243 15.29 -14.91 -5.17
C VAL A 243 14.35 -14.42 -6.27
N ASP A 244 13.83 -13.19 -6.17
CA ASP A 244 12.96 -12.59 -7.19
C ASP A 244 13.68 -12.41 -8.53
N VAL A 245 14.92 -11.90 -8.51
CA VAL A 245 15.75 -11.73 -9.72
C VAL A 245 16.02 -13.07 -10.41
N ILE A 246 16.53 -14.07 -9.66
CA ILE A 246 16.86 -15.39 -10.20
C ILE A 246 15.60 -16.08 -10.73
N THR A 247 14.49 -16.02 -9.98
CA THR A 247 13.22 -16.62 -10.41
C THR A 247 12.73 -16.01 -11.72
N LYS A 248 12.81 -14.68 -11.88
CA LYS A 248 12.46 -14.00 -13.14
C LYS A 248 13.35 -14.45 -14.28
N ILE A 249 14.67 -14.51 -14.07
CA ILE A 249 15.63 -14.99 -15.09
C ILE A 249 15.28 -16.42 -15.52
N LEU A 250 15.12 -17.33 -14.56
CA LEU A 250 14.78 -18.73 -14.83
C LEU A 250 13.43 -18.86 -15.55
N PHE A 251 12.45 -18.05 -15.19
CA PHE A 251 11.13 -18.03 -15.85
C PHE A 251 11.25 -17.60 -17.31
N PHE A 252 11.99 -16.53 -17.61
CA PHE A 252 12.21 -16.10 -19.00
C PHE A 252 13.01 -17.13 -19.80
N LEU A 253 14.04 -17.75 -19.20
CA LEU A 253 14.78 -18.84 -19.83
C LEU A 253 13.88 -20.05 -20.13
N LEU A 254 12.96 -20.40 -19.23
CA LEU A 254 11.99 -21.46 -19.44
C LEU A 254 11.05 -21.14 -20.61
N ILE A 255 10.53 -19.90 -20.70
CA ILE A 255 9.70 -19.48 -21.83
C ILE A 255 10.48 -19.59 -23.15
N ILE A 256 11.71 -19.10 -23.20
CA ILE A 256 12.58 -19.18 -24.38
C ILE A 256 12.80 -20.65 -24.78
N TYR A 257 13.12 -21.51 -23.81
CA TYR A 257 13.30 -22.94 -24.02
C TYR A 257 12.04 -23.61 -24.59
N LEU A 258 10.87 -23.34 -24.00
CA LEU A 258 9.60 -23.91 -24.45
C LEU A 258 9.28 -23.45 -25.89
N LEU A 259 9.43 -22.17 -26.20
CA LEU A 259 9.22 -21.65 -27.55
C LEU A 259 10.19 -22.26 -28.57
N ALA A 260 11.47 -22.41 -28.21
CA ALA A 260 12.46 -23.05 -29.08
C ALA A 260 12.22 -24.55 -29.27
N SER A 261 11.62 -25.23 -28.28
CA SER A 261 11.25 -26.64 -28.38
C SER A 261 10.01 -26.87 -29.24
N TRP A 262 9.07 -25.92 -29.25
CA TRP A 262 7.80 -26.03 -29.97
C TRP A 262 7.81 -25.41 -31.37
N SER A 263 8.73 -24.49 -31.67
CA SER A 263 8.78 -23.78 -32.94
C SER A 263 10.18 -23.81 -33.56
N GLU A 264 10.29 -24.53 -34.67
CA GLU A 264 11.48 -24.57 -35.52
C GLU A 264 11.88 -23.19 -36.04
N THR A 265 10.89 -22.37 -36.39
CA THR A 265 11.10 -20.98 -36.82
C THR A 265 11.71 -20.14 -35.72
N PHE A 266 11.18 -20.23 -34.49
CA PHE A 266 11.72 -19.50 -33.34
C PHE A 266 13.14 -19.97 -33.00
N ARG A 267 13.39 -21.29 -33.03
CA ARG A 267 14.72 -21.87 -32.80
C ARG A 267 15.75 -21.36 -33.82
N THR A 268 15.37 -21.30 -35.09
CA THR A 268 16.24 -20.80 -36.17
C THR A 268 16.55 -19.31 -36.01
N LEU A 269 15.54 -18.50 -35.65
CA LEU A 269 15.70 -17.07 -35.40
C LEU A 269 16.63 -16.84 -34.19
N LEU A 270 16.43 -17.58 -33.10
CA LEU A 270 17.27 -17.51 -31.90
C LEU A 270 18.74 -17.83 -32.19
N THR A 271 19.01 -18.95 -32.87
CA THR A 271 20.38 -19.40 -33.19
C THR A 271 21.09 -18.46 -34.15
N THR A 272 20.38 -17.92 -35.14
CA THR A 272 20.94 -16.94 -36.10
C THR A 272 21.26 -15.63 -35.40
N GLY A 273 20.38 -15.15 -34.52
CA GLY A 273 20.60 -13.95 -33.71
C GLY A 273 21.82 -14.07 -32.79
N VAL A 274 21.94 -15.19 -32.06
CA VAL A 274 23.11 -15.46 -31.19
C VAL A 274 24.40 -15.51 -32.01
N THR A 275 24.37 -16.16 -33.18
CA THR A 275 25.53 -16.24 -34.07
C THR A 275 25.95 -14.86 -34.57
N TYR A 276 25.01 -14.00 -34.96
CA TYR A 276 25.28 -12.63 -35.40
C TYR A 276 25.91 -11.77 -34.28
N ILE A 277 25.35 -11.82 -33.06
CA ILE A 277 25.89 -11.09 -31.90
C ILE A 277 27.31 -11.57 -31.57
N SER A 278 27.54 -12.89 -31.56
CA SER A 278 28.87 -13.44 -31.30
C SER A 278 29.91 -13.00 -32.33
N LYS A 279 29.54 -12.89 -33.61
CA LYS A 279 30.41 -12.37 -34.66
C LYS A 279 30.72 -10.88 -34.46
N LEU A 280 29.72 -10.08 -34.08
CA LEU A 280 29.89 -8.66 -33.76
C LEU A 280 30.88 -8.45 -32.62
N MET A 281 30.70 -9.17 -31.50
CA MET A 281 31.57 -9.06 -30.32
C MET A 281 33.01 -9.54 -30.60
N ASN A 282 33.19 -10.48 -31.52
CA ASN A 282 34.52 -10.97 -31.92
C ASN A 282 35.18 -10.10 -33.01
N SER A 283 34.44 -9.17 -33.61
CA SER A 283 34.92 -8.25 -34.65
C SER A 283 35.27 -6.84 -34.14
N SER A 284 35.02 -6.58 -32.86
CA SER A 284 35.36 -5.36 -32.11
C SER A 284 36.49 -5.61 -31.13
#